data_AF-A0AAW3YNG6-F1
#
_entry.id   AF-A0AAW3YNG6-F1
#
_cell.length_a   1.000
_cell.length_b   1.000
_cell.length_c   1.000
_cell.angle_alpha   90.00
_cell.angle_beta   90.00
_cell.angle_gamma   90.00
#
_symmetry.space_group_name_H-M   'P 1'
#
loop_
_entity.id
_entity.type
_entity.pdbx_description
1 polymer ?
#
loop_
_entity_poly.entity_id
_entity_poly.type
_entity_poly.pdbx_seq_one_letter_code
_entity_poly.pdbx_strand_id
1 'polypeptide(L)'
;MKKPKNIYVVTFAETGTDGWAYGRPSGIQPCQWPRSRVNGVPMAHLFTVKIPVEYNVRSADVEYLAVFQGDDFEDDEEEGVNEFLEEGGEAVGDDAFWQELILYRNNKHDREVYQVDDIGGSWCFIYLTEEECSGKQCELPNKNCLPVDYKSMHETHCFSSDQPARYFNLVPHTDDPNVGVKPEEYPEWLENIEDTDAINSLKVEDIQGYIPIFHEVSEKLNLNLEKYFYDHHFGGTAHTAQSIPDDLSEFYFEFDESLGDPNMGGDGVAQIDLLTNKIHWACG
;
A
#
# COMPACT_ATOMS: atom_id res chain seq x y z
N MET A 1 18.71 11.43 -1.55
CA MET A 1 18.66 9.96 -1.43
C MET A 1 19.37 9.35 -2.63
N LYS A 2 19.92 8.14 -2.55
CA LYS A 2 20.43 7.46 -3.75
C LYS A 2 19.23 6.86 -4.49
N LYS A 3 19.18 7.00 -5.82
CA LYS A 3 18.15 6.39 -6.64
C LYS A 3 18.25 4.86 -6.61
N PRO A 4 17.13 4.13 -6.58
CA PRO A 4 17.10 2.69 -6.78
C PRO A 4 17.74 2.26 -8.11
N LYS A 5 18.28 1.05 -8.13
CA LYS A 5 18.91 0.40 -9.29
C LYS A 5 18.29 -0.95 -9.62
N ASN A 6 17.51 -1.50 -8.70
CA ASN A 6 16.74 -2.71 -8.87
C ASN A 6 15.29 -2.38 -8.57
N ILE A 7 14.36 -2.92 -9.34
CA ILE A 7 13.00 -3.14 -8.83
C ILE A 7 13.01 -4.42 -7.99
N TYR A 8 12.02 -4.59 -7.12
CA TYR A 8 11.87 -5.82 -6.34
C TYR A 8 10.46 -6.35 -6.52
N VAL A 9 10.34 -7.52 -7.14
CA VAL A 9 9.05 -8.12 -7.50
C VAL A 9 8.68 -9.19 -6.48
N VAL A 10 7.43 -9.17 -6.01
CA VAL A 10 6.88 -10.16 -5.10
C VAL A 10 6.71 -11.49 -5.83
N THR A 11 7.29 -12.54 -5.27
CA THR A 11 7.11 -13.92 -5.76
C THR A 11 6.62 -14.80 -4.60
N PHE A 12 5.38 -15.28 -4.70
CA PHE A 12 4.80 -16.17 -3.70
C PHE A 12 5.60 -17.47 -3.56
N ALA A 13 5.78 -17.92 -2.33
CA ALA A 13 6.53 -19.12 -1.99
C ALA A 13 5.94 -19.80 -0.75
N GLU A 14 6.09 -21.13 -0.64
CA GLU A 14 5.61 -21.88 0.53
C GLU A 14 6.27 -21.42 1.85
N THR A 15 7.53 -20.94 1.78
CA THR A 15 8.33 -20.51 2.93
C THR A 15 9.01 -19.17 2.69
N GLY A 16 8.29 -18.20 2.11
CA GLY A 16 8.82 -16.86 1.88
C GLY A 16 9.24 -16.14 3.17
N THR A 17 10.26 -15.29 3.07
CA THR A 17 10.85 -14.58 4.22
C THR A 17 10.75 -13.06 4.15
N ASP A 18 10.37 -12.51 3.01
CA ASP A 18 10.34 -11.05 2.82
C ASP A 18 8.95 -10.46 3.07
N GLY A 19 7.95 -11.30 3.39
CA GLY A 19 6.63 -10.83 3.77
C GLY A 19 5.55 -11.89 3.61
N TRP A 20 4.33 -11.48 3.91
CA TRP A 20 3.13 -12.28 3.70
C TRP A 20 1.92 -11.39 3.40
N ALA A 21 1.05 -11.89 2.53
CA ALA A 21 -0.31 -11.38 2.36
C ALA A 21 -1.27 -12.16 3.27
N TYR A 22 -2.42 -11.56 3.55
CA TYR A 22 -3.39 -12.05 4.53
C TYR A 22 -2.73 -12.24 5.90
N GLY A 23 -3.21 -13.21 6.67
CA GLY A 23 -2.67 -13.50 7.99
C GLY A 23 -2.83 -12.33 8.94
N ARG A 24 -2.25 -12.50 10.12
CA ARG A 24 -2.25 -11.47 11.15
C ARG A 24 -0.93 -10.72 11.14
N PRO A 25 -0.94 -9.40 11.44
CA PRO A 25 0.29 -8.63 11.56
C PRO A 25 1.11 -9.14 12.75
N SER A 26 2.41 -8.91 12.73
CA SER A 26 3.27 -9.00 13.91
C SER A 26 3.63 -7.58 14.39
N GLY A 27 4.40 -7.46 15.48
CA GLY A 27 4.91 -6.17 15.95
C GLY A 27 3.90 -5.25 16.65
N ILE A 28 2.61 -5.63 16.71
CA ILE A 28 1.56 -4.88 17.39
C ILE A 28 0.87 -5.73 18.46
N GLN A 29 0.23 -5.07 19.43
CA GLN A 29 -0.70 -5.70 20.37
C GLN A 29 -2.15 -5.52 19.91
N PRO A 30 -3.12 -6.31 20.42
CA PRO A 30 -4.53 -6.16 20.04
C PRO A 30 -5.10 -4.74 20.27
N CYS A 31 -4.64 -4.05 21.32
CA CYS A 31 -5.03 -2.66 21.57
C CYS A 31 -4.40 -1.66 20.58
N GLN A 32 -3.43 -2.06 19.76
CA GLN A 32 -2.79 -1.20 18.76
C GLN A 32 -3.30 -1.48 17.35
N TRP A 33 -4.31 -2.34 17.22
CA TRP A 33 -4.88 -2.69 15.93
C TRP A 33 -5.52 -1.45 15.28
N PRO A 34 -5.12 -1.06 14.06
CA PRO A 34 -5.63 0.13 13.39
C PRO A 34 -7.15 0.18 13.34
N ARG A 35 -7.72 1.37 13.56
CA ARG A 35 -9.16 1.63 13.57
C ARG A 35 -9.55 2.54 12.43
N SER A 36 -10.66 2.26 11.77
CA SER A 36 -11.30 3.23 10.87
C SER A 36 -11.61 4.52 11.65
N ARG A 37 -11.41 5.67 11.01
CA ARG A 37 -11.82 6.98 11.55
C ARG A 37 -13.26 7.34 11.24
N VAL A 38 -13.96 6.51 10.47
CA VAL A 38 -15.38 6.67 10.14
C VAL A 38 -16.22 5.88 11.15
N ASN A 39 -15.89 4.61 11.39
CA ASN A 39 -16.75 3.71 12.16
C ASN A 39 -16.07 3.02 13.37
N GLY A 40 -14.75 3.21 13.54
CA GLY A 40 -14.01 2.71 14.71
C GLY A 40 -13.75 1.20 14.70
N VAL A 41 -14.21 0.50 13.67
CA VAL A 41 -14.02 -0.95 13.47
C VAL A 41 -12.54 -1.23 13.19
N PRO A 42 -12.00 -2.35 13.70
CA PRO A 42 -10.62 -2.72 13.44
C PRO A 42 -10.38 -3.08 11.97
N MET A 43 -9.47 -2.37 11.32
CA MET A 43 -9.17 -2.47 9.89
C MET A 43 -8.64 -3.87 9.52
N ALA A 44 -8.89 -4.31 8.28
CA ALA A 44 -8.31 -5.55 7.77
C ALA A 44 -6.80 -5.39 7.60
N HIS A 45 -6.03 -6.38 8.02
CA HIS A 45 -4.61 -6.48 7.65
C HIS A 45 -4.51 -7.11 6.26
N LEU A 46 -3.90 -6.39 5.32
CA LEU A 46 -3.74 -6.86 3.96
C LEU A 46 -2.45 -7.67 3.81
N PHE A 47 -1.32 -7.07 4.18
CA PHE A 47 -0.01 -7.68 4.05
C PHE A 47 1.02 -6.98 4.94
N THR A 48 2.10 -7.70 5.22
CA THR A 48 3.35 -7.14 5.74
C THR A 48 4.47 -7.46 4.76
N VAL A 49 5.25 -6.44 4.38
CA VAL A 49 6.33 -6.55 3.39
C VAL A 49 7.62 -5.91 3.90
N LYS A 50 8.75 -6.57 3.64
CA LYS A 50 10.08 -6.02 3.86
C LYS A 50 10.34 -4.91 2.84
N ILE A 51 10.82 -3.76 3.30
CA ILE A 51 11.19 -2.64 2.45
C ILE A 51 12.64 -2.86 2.00
N PRO A 52 12.93 -3.05 0.70
CA PRO A 52 14.30 -3.18 0.24
C PRO A 52 15.12 -1.95 0.60
N VAL A 53 16.40 -2.13 0.92
CA VAL A 53 17.30 -1.05 1.38
C VAL A 53 17.33 0.15 0.43
N GLU A 54 17.18 -0.08 -0.87
CA GLU A 54 17.16 0.98 -1.89
C GLU A 54 15.88 1.83 -1.87
N TYR A 55 14.77 1.24 -1.40
CA TYR A 55 13.46 1.88 -1.25
C TYR A 55 13.18 2.34 0.18
N ASN A 56 14.04 1.99 1.13
CA ASN A 56 13.90 2.39 2.51
C ASN A 56 14.32 3.85 2.70
N VAL A 57 13.31 4.72 2.63
CA VAL A 57 13.44 6.17 2.81
C VAL A 57 13.32 6.60 4.27
N ARG A 58 13.10 5.63 5.17
CA ARG A 58 13.03 5.82 6.62
C ARG A 58 14.42 5.58 7.23
N SER A 59 14.46 5.13 8.47
CA SER A 59 15.69 4.77 9.16
C SER A 59 16.04 3.30 8.90
N ALA A 60 17.33 2.96 9.00
CA ALA A 60 17.83 1.62 8.67
C ALA A 60 17.34 0.50 9.61
N ASP A 61 16.78 0.86 10.77
CA ASP A 61 16.15 -0.04 11.74
C ASP A 61 14.66 -0.31 11.46
N VAL A 62 14.04 0.43 10.55
CA VAL A 62 12.66 0.26 10.11
C VAL A 62 12.67 -0.48 8.78
N GLU A 63 12.41 -1.77 8.81
CA GLU A 63 12.64 -2.66 7.66
C GLU A 63 11.36 -3.22 7.05
N TYR A 64 10.20 -3.05 7.69
CA TYR A 64 8.94 -3.62 7.24
C TYR A 64 7.82 -2.59 7.22
N LEU A 65 6.85 -2.82 6.34
CA LEU A 65 5.61 -2.08 6.20
C LEU A 65 4.45 -3.06 6.35
N ALA A 66 3.62 -2.88 7.37
CA ALA A 66 2.32 -3.54 7.50
C ALA A 66 1.21 -2.61 7.00
N VAL A 67 0.33 -3.13 6.14
CA VAL A 67 -0.70 -2.35 5.45
C VAL A 67 -2.08 -2.86 5.84
N PHE A 68 -2.97 -1.90 6.11
CA PHE A 68 -4.34 -2.14 6.54
C PHE A 68 -5.32 -1.29 5.75
N GLN A 69 -6.53 -1.80 5.54
CA GLN A 69 -7.64 -1.09 4.91
C GLN A 69 -8.91 -1.21 5.74
N GLY A 70 -9.66 -0.12 5.83
CA GLY A 70 -11.04 -0.11 6.31
C GLY A 70 -11.98 0.11 5.12
N ASP A 71 -13.07 -0.64 5.08
CA ASP A 71 -14.12 -0.48 4.07
C ASP A 71 -15.26 0.33 4.70
N ASP A 72 -15.15 1.65 4.56
CA ASP A 72 -15.95 2.63 5.31
C ASP A 72 -16.42 3.82 4.46
N PHE A 73 -16.53 3.61 3.15
CA PHE A 73 -16.84 4.63 2.15
C PHE A 73 -18.34 5.04 2.13
N GLU A 74 -18.78 5.77 3.16
CA GLU A 74 -20.03 6.58 3.25
C GLU A 74 -21.23 6.03 4.05
N ASP A 75 -21.45 4.72 4.18
CA ASP A 75 -22.71 4.21 4.79
C ASP A 75 -22.59 3.63 6.22
N ASP A 76 -21.39 3.63 6.81
CA ASP A 76 -21.12 2.96 8.10
C ASP A 76 -20.63 3.91 9.22
N GLU A 77 -20.76 5.24 9.10
CA GLU A 77 -20.27 6.21 10.11
C GLU A 77 -20.86 5.96 11.51
N GLU A 78 -19.98 5.95 12.52
CA GLU A 78 -20.35 5.88 13.94
C GLU A 78 -20.12 7.24 14.61
N GLU A 79 -21.17 7.77 15.23
CA GLU A 79 -21.19 9.13 15.77
C GLU A 79 -20.02 9.38 16.74
N GLY A 80 -19.26 10.46 16.50
CA GLY A 80 -18.20 10.91 17.39
C GLY A 80 -16.87 10.13 17.27
N VAL A 81 -16.79 9.07 16.46
CA VAL A 81 -15.53 8.30 16.29
C VAL A 81 -14.42 9.17 15.71
N ASN A 82 -14.71 9.90 14.64
CA ASN A 82 -13.71 10.77 14.01
C ASN A 82 -13.20 11.86 14.97
N GLU A 83 -14.14 12.57 15.61
CA GLU A 83 -13.83 13.61 16.59
C GLU A 83 -12.96 13.07 17.74
N PHE A 84 -13.29 11.87 18.24
CA PHE A 84 -12.54 11.23 19.31
C PHE A 84 -11.12 10.80 18.89
N LEU A 85 -10.95 10.24 17.69
CA LEU A 85 -9.67 9.68 17.25
C LEU A 85 -8.72 10.72 16.65
N GLU A 86 -9.21 11.75 15.97
CA GLU A 86 -8.39 12.71 15.22
C GLU A 86 -8.48 14.14 15.78
N GLU A 87 -9.64 14.57 16.28
CA GLU A 87 -9.85 15.97 16.71
C GLU A 87 -9.64 16.21 18.20
N GLY A 88 -9.42 15.13 18.96
CA GLY A 88 -9.14 15.19 20.38
C GLY A 88 -10.39 15.22 21.27
N GLY A 89 -11.58 14.96 20.71
CA GLY A 89 -12.85 14.90 21.42
C GLY A 89 -12.91 13.88 22.56
N GLU A 90 -13.99 13.93 23.33
CA GLU A 90 -14.28 12.96 24.39
C GLU A 90 -15.05 11.75 23.84
N ALA A 91 -14.94 10.59 24.50
CA ALA A 91 -15.73 9.43 24.12
C ALA A 91 -17.21 9.72 24.36
N VAL A 92 -18.07 9.46 23.36
CA VAL A 92 -19.51 9.74 23.46
C VAL A 92 -20.29 8.61 24.15
N GLY A 93 -19.68 7.44 24.33
CA GLY A 93 -20.23 6.29 25.06
C GLY A 93 -19.27 5.68 26.06
N ASP A 94 -19.79 4.79 26.92
CA ASP A 94 -19.03 4.06 27.95
C ASP A 94 -19.09 2.53 27.76
N ASP A 95 -19.74 2.06 26.70
CA ASP A 95 -19.85 0.65 26.34
C ASP A 95 -18.51 0.03 25.90
N ALA A 96 -18.53 -1.28 25.65
CA ALA A 96 -17.31 -2.03 25.35
C ALA A 96 -16.63 -1.59 24.04
N PHE A 97 -17.37 -1.08 23.06
CA PHE A 97 -16.80 -0.56 21.82
C PHE A 97 -15.98 0.71 22.11
N TRP A 98 -16.56 1.64 22.86
CA TRP A 98 -15.87 2.86 23.29
C TRP A 98 -14.68 2.59 24.21
N GLN A 99 -14.77 1.61 25.11
CA GLN A 99 -13.62 1.21 25.93
C GLN A 99 -12.45 0.70 25.06
N GLU A 100 -12.73 -0.07 24.01
CA GLU A 100 -11.71 -0.56 23.08
C GLU A 100 -11.12 0.58 22.22
N LEU A 101 -11.93 1.56 21.81
CA LEU A 101 -11.44 2.79 21.16
C LEU A 101 -10.54 3.62 22.06
N ILE A 102 -10.91 3.77 23.35
CA ILE A 102 -10.07 4.46 24.35
C ILE A 102 -8.75 3.72 24.54
N LEU A 103 -8.78 2.38 24.62
CA LEU A 103 -7.56 1.57 24.70
C LEU A 103 -6.69 1.78 23.46
N TYR A 104 -7.28 1.82 22.27
CA TYR A 104 -6.55 2.10 21.03
C TYR A 104 -5.92 3.47 21.01
N ARG A 105 -6.69 4.54 21.25
CA ARG A 105 -6.17 5.91 21.26
C ARG A 105 -5.00 6.09 22.23
N ASN A 106 -5.05 5.41 23.38
CA ASN A 106 -4.01 5.49 24.41
C ASN A 106 -2.78 4.60 24.15
N ASN A 107 -2.86 3.65 23.22
CA ASN A 107 -1.78 2.68 22.95
C ASN A 107 -1.39 2.63 21.46
N LYS A 108 -1.87 3.58 20.65
CA LYS A 108 -1.59 3.67 19.21
C LYS A 108 -0.12 3.45 18.93
N HIS A 109 0.19 2.66 17.90
CA HIS A 109 1.58 2.38 17.56
C HIS A 109 2.28 3.67 17.10
N ASP A 110 3.48 3.95 17.64
CA ASP A 110 4.19 5.23 17.44
C ASP A 110 4.54 5.52 15.97
N ARG A 111 4.60 4.48 15.13
CA ARG A 111 4.87 4.56 13.68
C ARG A 111 3.65 4.25 12.81
N GLU A 112 2.46 4.34 13.39
CA GLU A 112 1.22 4.29 12.61
C GLU A 112 1.06 5.58 11.78
N VAL A 113 0.77 5.41 10.50
CA VAL A 113 0.38 6.49 9.58
C VAL A 113 -1.01 6.17 9.05
N TYR A 114 -1.96 7.06 9.29
CA TYR A 114 -3.31 6.96 8.73
C TYR A 114 -3.38 7.76 7.43
N GLN A 115 -4.09 7.23 6.44
CA GLN A 115 -4.34 7.85 5.15
C GLN A 115 -5.80 7.68 4.74
N VAL A 116 -6.25 8.60 3.91
CA VAL A 116 -7.55 8.56 3.26
C VAL A 116 -7.26 8.71 1.77
N ASP A 117 -7.78 7.80 0.96
CA ASP A 117 -7.63 7.87 -0.49
C ASP A 117 -8.55 8.95 -1.11
N ASP A 118 -8.45 9.16 -2.42
CA ASP A 118 -9.14 10.25 -3.13
C ASP A 118 -10.67 10.12 -3.12
N ILE A 119 -11.21 8.93 -2.85
CA ILE A 119 -12.66 8.76 -2.68
C ILE A 119 -13.07 8.79 -1.20
N GLY A 120 -12.17 8.67 -0.25
CA GLY A 120 -12.52 8.69 1.18
C GLY A 120 -12.34 7.34 1.88
N GLY A 121 -11.82 6.33 1.19
CA GLY A 121 -11.50 5.02 1.75
C GLY A 121 -10.31 5.09 2.71
N SER A 122 -10.40 4.35 3.80
CA SER A 122 -9.45 4.42 4.90
C SER A 122 -8.29 3.43 4.76
N TRP A 123 -7.07 3.95 4.91
CA TRP A 123 -5.84 3.16 4.86
C TRP A 123 -4.96 3.45 6.06
N CYS A 124 -4.23 2.42 6.50
CA CYS A 124 -3.30 2.58 7.60
C CYS A 124 -2.02 1.79 7.36
N PHE A 125 -0.89 2.43 7.63
CA PHE A 125 0.44 1.87 7.50
C PHE A 125 1.11 1.83 8.86
N ILE A 126 1.72 0.70 9.18
CA ILE A 126 2.59 0.59 10.35
C ILE A 126 3.97 0.19 9.87
N TYR A 127 4.93 1.08 10.08
CA TYR A 127 6.33 0.77 9.88
C TYR A 127 6.87 -0.02 11.07
N LEU A 128 7.56 -1.13 10.81
CA LEU A 128 8.02 -2.10 11.81
C LEU A 128 9.53 -2.35 11.68
N THR A 129 10.16 -2.64 12.82
CA THR A 129 11.55 -3.12 12.90
C THR A 129 11.59 -4.63 12.63
N GLU A 130 12.77 -5.17 12.33
CA GLU A 130 12.96 -6.63 12.20
C GLU A 130 12.59 -7.39 13.50
N GLU A 131 12.91 -6.83 14.67
CA GLU A 131 12.57 -7.45 15.96
C GLU A 131 11.05 -7.58 16.17
N GLU A 132 10.32 -6.50 15.87
CA GLU A 132 8.86 -6.50 15.93
C GLU A 132 8.24 -7.46 14.91
N CYS A 133 8.75 -7.43 13.67
CA CYS A 133 8.23 -8.25 12.58
C CYS A 133 8.45 -9.74 12.83
N SER A 134 9.63 -10.12 13.34
CA SER A 134 9.99 -11.48 13.74
C SER A 134 9.27 -11.97 15.00
N GLY A 135 8.52 -11.10 15.68
CA GLY A 135 7.75 -11.43 16.86
C GLY A 135 6.56 -12.37 16.59
N LYS A 136 5.84 -12.73 17.65
CA LYS A 136 4.60 -13.50 17.53
C LYS A 136 3.58 -12.67 16.76
N GLN A 137 2.85 -13.31 15.84
CA GLN A 137 1.67 -12.71 15.21
C GLN A 137 0.66 -12.26 16.27
N CYS A 138 0.13 -11.06 16.10
CA CYS A 138 -0.84 -10.45 16.98
C CYS A 138 -2.12 -11.31 17.03
N GLU A 139 -2.69 -11.43 18.23
CA GLU A 139 -4.03 -11.99 18.38
C GLU A 139 -5.07 -10.98 17.88
N LEU A 140 -6.22 -11.47 17.42
CA LEU A 140 -7.30 -10.56 17.03
C LEU A 140 -7.75 -9.72 18.25
N PRO A 141 -8.22 -8.48 18.02
CA PRO A 141 -8.89 -7.70 19.05
C PRO A 141 -10.11 -8.45 19.62
N ASN A 142 -10.58 -8.01 20.79
CA ASN A 142 -11.82 -8.54 21.34
C ASN A 142 -12.99 -8.17 20.42
N LYS A 143 -13.88 -9.11 20.09
CA LYS A 143 -15.08 -8.85 19.26
C LYS A 143 -16.01 -7.77 19.82
N ASN A 144 -15.91 -7.47 21.11
CA ASN A 144 -16.61 -6.34 21.72
C ASN A 144 -16.17 -4.97 21.18
N CYS A 145 -15.12 -4.90 20.36
CA CYS A 145 -14.68 -3.70 19.68
C CYS A 145 -15.45 -3.39 18.38
N LEU A 146 -16.61 -4.02 18.18
CA LEU A 146 -17.56 -3.71 17.12
C LEU A 146 -18.76 -2.96 17.71
N PRO A 147 -19.35 -1.98 16.99
CA PRO A 147 -20.61 -1.37 17.40
C PRO A 147 -21.72 -2.41 17.61
N VAL A 148 -22.65 -2.15 18.54
CA VAL A 148 -23.67 -3.13 18.99
C VAL A 148 -24.57 -3.64 17.86
N ASP A 149 -24.87 -2.76 16.90
CA ASP A 149 -25.74 -3.06 15.75
C ASP A 149 -24.98 -3.09 14.42
N TYR A 150 -23.66 -3.31 14.46
CA TYR A 150 -22.82 -3.30 13.27
C TYR A 150 -23.29 -4.34 12.24
N LYS A 151 -23.73 -3.83 11.08
CA LYS A 151 -24.26 -4.61 9.95
C LYS A 151 -23.70 -4.02 8.65
N SER A 152 -22.41 -4.23 8.39
CA SER A 152 -21.87 -3.83 7.09
C SER A 152 -22.30 -4.83 6.01
N MET A 153 -22.72 -4.30 4.86
CA MET A 153 -23.04 -5.11 3.68
C MET A 153 -21.78 -5.57 2.93
N HIS A 154 -20.60 -5.03 3.29
CA HIS A 154 -19.32 -5.27 2.65
C HIS A 154 -18.23 -5.48 3.74
N GLU A 155 -18.06 -6.75 4.14
CA GLU A 155 -17.31 -7.15 5.35
C GLU A 155 -15.77 -7.05 5.20
N THR A 156 -15.16 -5.87 5.05
CA THR A 156 -13.69 -5.76 5.09
C THR A 156 -13.20 -5.20 6.43
N HIS A 157 -12.94 -6.11 7.37
CA HIS A 157 -12.38 -5.79 8.69
C HIS A 157 -11.56 -6.97 9.21
N CYS A 158 -10.85 -6.80 10.34
CA CYS A 158 -9.91 -7.82 10.82
C CYS A 158 -10.51 -9.21 11.06
N PHE A 159 -11.81 -9.32 11.37
CA PHE A 159 -12.45 -10.61 11.70
C PHE A 159 -12.89 -11.40 10.46
N SER A 160 -13.25 -10.73 9.38
CA SER A 160 -13.70 -11.33 8.12
C SER A 160 -12.50 -11.61 7.20
N SER A 161 -11.46 -10.77 7.30
CA SER A 161 -10.21 -10.93 6.56
C SER A 161 -9.16 -11.80 7.28
N ASP A 162 -9.50 -12.47 8.39
CA ASP A 162 -8.60 -13.39 9.12
C ASP A 162 -8.40 -14.71 8.35
N GLN A 163 -7.62 -14.64 7.29
CA GLN A 163 -7.27 -15.76 6.42
C GLN A 163 -5.83 -16.24 6.69
N PRO A 164 -5.50 -17.51 6.35
CA PRO A 164 -4.12 -18.00 6.45
C PRO A 164 -3.13 -17.15 5.65
N ALA A 165 -1.96 -16.88 6.23
CA ALA A 165 -0.91 -16.12 5.57
C ALA A 165 -0.41 -16.82 4.29
N ARG A 166 -0.16 -16.02 3.24
CA ARG A 166 0.52 -16.44 2.02
C ARG A 166 1.87 -15.73 1.94
N TYR A 167 2.94 -16.49 2.14
CA TYR A 167 4.30 -15.96 2.19
C TYR A 167 4.87 -15.69 0.81
N PHE A 168 5.79 -14.73 0.72
CA PHE A 168 6.48 -14.39 -0.51
C PHE A 168 7.92 -13.93 -0.26
N ASN A 169 8.70 -13.89 -1.34
CA ASN A 169 10.04 -13.29 -1.38
C ASN A 169 10.05 -12.11 -2.35
N LEU A 170 11.03 -11.22 -2.18
CA LEU A 170 11.29 -10.10 -3.07
C LEU A 170 12.46 -10.45 -3.99
N VAL A 171 12.19 -10.53 -5.28
CA VAL A 171 13.18 -10.89 -6.30
C VAL A 171 13.69 -9.60 -6.98
N PRO A 172 14.99 -9.28 -6.91
CA PRO A 172 15.52 -8.08 -7.54
C PRO A 172 15.65 -8.24 -9.05
N HIS A 173 15.31 -7.19 -9.78
CA HIS A 173 15.44 -7.11 -11.23
C HIS A 173 16.06 -5.77 -11.67
N THR A 174 17.01 -5.84 -12.61
CA THR A 174 17.77 -4.67 -13.11
C THR A 174 17.38 -4.28 -14.55
N ASP A 175 16.45 -5.00 -15.16
CA ASP A 175 16.14 -4.88 -16.58
C ASP A 175 15.00 -3.91 -16.89
N ASP A 176 14.30 -3.39 -15.88
CA ASP A 176 13.31 -2.33 -16.04
C ASP A 176 14.02 -0.97 -16.25
N PRO A 177 13.80 -0.28 -17.39
CA PRO A 177 14.49 0.98 -17.70
C PRO A 177 13.97 2.18 -16.88
N ASN A 178 12.81 2.06 -16.23
CA ASN A 178 12.21 3.09 -15.38
C ASN A 178 12.69 3.00 -13.92
N VAL A 179 13.58 2.05 -13.57
CA VAL A 179 14.10 1.92 -12.21
C VAL A 179 14.79 3.20 -11.72
N GLY A 180 14.33 3.71 -10.57
CA GLY A 180 14.83 4.95 -9.98
C GLY A 180 14.50 6.22 -10.79
N VAL A 181 13.60 6.12 -11.76
CA VAL A 181 13.04 7.25 -12.50
C VAL A 181 11.65 7.55 -11.94
N LYS A 182 11.33 8.84 -11.78
CA LYS A 182 10.02 9.25 -11.27
C LYS A 182 8.95 8.89 -12.30
N PRO A 183 7.86 8.18 -11.94
CA PRO A 183 6.74 7.97 -12.84
C PRO A 183 6.12 9.30 -13.31
N GLU A 184 5.86 9.40 -14.61
CA GLU A 184 5.27 10.58 -15.25
C GLU A 184 4.35 10.14 -16.40
N GLU A 185 3.10 10.59 -16.43
CA GLU A 185 2.13 10.26 -17.49
C GLU A 185 2.54 10.86 -18.84
N TYR A 186 2.98 12.12 -18.83
CA TYR A 186 3.39 12.88 -20.02
C TYR A 186 4.81 13.47 -19.83
N PRO A 187 5.87 12.65 -19.95
CA PRO A 187 7.25 13.12 -19.81
C PRO A 187 7.63 14.14 -20.90
N GLU A 188 8.15 15.31 -20.52
CA GLU A 188 8.51 16.39 -21.47
C GLU A 188 9.49 15.95 -22.57
N TRP A 189 10.37 14.99 -22.28
CA TRP A 189 11.34 14.51 -23.27
C TRP A 189 10.69 13.70 -24.39
N LEU A 190 9.53 13.08 -24.13
CA LEU A 190 8.75 12.38 -25.15
C LEU A 190 8.03 13.39 -26.06
N GLU A 191 7.48 14.47 -25.51
CA GLU A 191 6.86 15.56 -26.30
C GLU A 191 7.82 16.11 -27.37
N ASN A 192 9.12 16.16 -27.04
CA ASN A 192 10.16 16.65 -27.95
C ASN A 192 10.50 15.69 -29.11
N ILE A 193 10.01 14.45 -29.08
CA ILE A 193 10.30 13.42 -30.08
C ILE A 193 9.05 12.75 -30.67
N GLU A 194 7.83 13.27 -30.43
CA GLU A 194 6.55 12.66 -30.86
C GLU A 194 6.36 12.48 -32.38
N ASP A 195 7.27 12.99 -33.23
CA ASP A 195 7.24 12.65 -34.66
C ASP A 195 7.84 11.26 -34.91
N THR A 196 7.14 10.45 -35.69
CA THR A 196 7.45 9.05 -36.00
C THR A 196 8.89 8.85 -36.50
N ASP A 197 9.46 9.80 -37.25
CA ASP A 197 10.84 9.71 -37.74
C ASP A 197 11.89 9.82 -36.61
N ALA A 198 11.61 10.64 -35.58
CA ALA A 198 12.48 10.80 -34.41
C ALA A 198 12.46 9.53 -33.55
N ILE A 199 11.27 8.98 -33.27
CA ILE A 199 11.09 7.72 -32.53
C ILE A 199 11.72 6.55 -33.29
N ASN A 200 11.58 6.51 -34.61
CA ASN A 200 12.21 5.45 -35.41
C ASN A 200 13.74 5.46 -35.37
N SER A 201 14.33 6.62 -35.07
CA SER A 201 15.77 6.81 -34.97
C SER A 201 16.30 6.68 -33.54
N LEU A 202 15.41 6.62 -32.54
CA LEU A 202 15.74 6.54 -31.11
C LEU A 202 16.47 5.24 -30.78
N LYS A 203 17.39 5.32 -29.81
CA LYS A 203 18.08 4.17 -29.21
C LYS A 203 17.95 4.18 -27.70
N VAL A 204 18.30 3.06 -27.06
CA VAL A 204 18.23 2.92 -25.59
C VAL A 204 19.09 3.96 -24.88
N GLU A 205 20.27 4.29 -25.42
CA GLU A 205 21.14 5.34 -24.88
C GLU A 205 20.55 6.76 -24.94
N ASP A 206 19.49 6.98 -25.71
CA ASP A 206 18.84 8.28 -25.89
C ASP A 206 17.68 8.50 -24.89
N ILE A 207 17.35 7.51 -24.03
CA ILE A 207 16.30 7.62 -23.02
C ILE A 207 16.70 8.67 -21.97
N GLN A 208 15.85 9.67 -21.73
CA GLN A 208 16.15 10.81 -20.84
C GLN A 208 15.31 10.83 -19.56
N GLY A 209 14.26 10.01 -19.48
CA GLY A 209 13.33 10.01 -18.36
C GLY A 209 12.42 8.80 -18.41
N TYR A 210 11.28 8.92 -17.74
CA TYR A 210 10.31 7.84 -17.62
C TYR A 210 9.69 7.52 -18.99
N ILE A 211 9.34 6.25 -19.20
CA ILE A 211 8.62 5.78 -20.38
C ILE A 211 7.31 5.15 -19.89
N PRO A 212 6.14 5.74 -20.19
CA PRO A 212 4.85 5.13 -19.90
C PRO A 212 4.73 3.76 -20.58
N ILE A 213 4.11 2.79 -19.88
CA ILE A 213 4.05 1.39 -20.33
C ILE A 213 3.53 1.23 -21.77
N PHE A 214 2.51 2.01 -22.15
CA PHE A 214 1.86 1.94 -23.46
C PHE A 214 2.41 2.93 -24.49
N HIS A 215 3.51 3.62 -24.19
CA HIS A 215 4.12 4.55 -25.14
C HIS A 215 4.85 3.78 -26.26
N GLU A 216 4.77 4.26 -27.51
CA GLU A 216 5.31 3.57 -28.70
C GLU A 216 6.84 3.35 -28.65
N VAL A 217 7.55 4.14 -27.85
CA VAL A 217 8.98 3.97 -27.55
C VAL A 217 9.27 2.59 -26.93
N SER A 218 8.35 2.08 -26.10
CA SER A 218 8.46 0.76 -25.47
C SER A 218 8.58 -0.36 -26.50
N GLU A 219 7.65 -0.40 -27.46
CA GLU A 219 7.65 -1.38 -28.57
C GLU A 219 8.85 -1.16 -29.48
N LYS A 220 9.12 0.10 -29.85
CA LYS A 220 10.23 0.47 -30.74
C LYS A 220 11.59 0.00 -30.24
N LEU A 221 11.85 0.17 -28.95
CA LEU A 221 13.11 -0.20 -28.32
C LEU A 221 13.10 -1.61 -27.72
N ASN A 222 11.98 -2.34 -27.85
CA ASN A 222 11.78 -3.68 -27.29
C ASN A 222 12.12 -3.72 -25.79
N LEU A 223 11.59 -2.76 -25.03
CA LEU A 223 11.85 -2.60 -23.60
C LEU A 223 11.05 -3.57 -22.73
N ASN A 224 9.97 -4.13 -23.26
CA ASN A 224 9.10 -5.07 -22.56
C ASN A 224 8.59 -4.50 -21.22
N LEU A 225 8.06 -3.27 -21.25
CA LEU A 225 7.58 -2.59 -20.03
C LEU A 225 6.39 -3.30 -19.38
N GLU A 226 5.65 -4.13 -20.13
CA GLU A 226 4.55 -4.96 -19.62
C GLU A 226 5.00 -6.20 -18.84
N LYS A 227 6.32 -6.43 -18.71
CA LYS A 227 6.86 -7.67 -18.12
C LYS A 227 6.33 -7.97 -16.72
N TYR A 228 6.12 -6.93 -15.92
CA TYR A 228 5.69 -7.01 -14.52
C TYR A 228 4.25 -6.53 -14.33
N PHE A 229 3.48 -6.44 -15.42
CA PHE A 229 2.08 -6.09 -15.37
C PHE A 229 1.31 -7.13 -14.54
N TYR A 230 0.50 -6.69 -13.56
CA TYR A 230 -0.15 -7.50 -12.52
C TYR A 230 0.79 -8.18 -11.49
N ASP A 231 2.09 -7.89 -11.51
CA ASP A 231 2.96 -8.25 -10.40
C ASP A 231 2.95 -7.13 -9.34
N HIS A 232 3.27 -7.49 -8.09
CA HIS A 232 3.47 -6.50 -7.02
C HIS A 232 4.94 -6.16 -6.93
N HIS A 233 5.32 -4.88 -6.96
CA HIS A 233 6.73 -4.52 -7.00
C HIS A 233 7.06 -3.16 -6.40
N PHE A 234 8.32 -3.05 -5.96
CA PHE A 234 8.92 -1.78 -5.60
C PHE A 234 9.51 -1.09 -6.83
N GLY A 235 9.00 0.11 -7.15
CA GLY A 235 9.47 1.00 -8.22
C GLY A 235 9.47 0.39 -9.63
N GLY A 236 10.04 1.12 -10.59
CA GLY A 236 10.08 0.72 -12.00
C GLY A 236 8.92 1.29 -12.80
N THR A 237 8.49 0.57 -13.81
CA THR A 237 7.30 0.90 -14.62
C THR A 237 6.04 0.74 -13.78
N ALA A 238 5.29 1.82 -13.58
CA ALA A 238 4.01 1.80 -12.88
C ALA A 238 2.91 1.27 -13.81
N HIS A 239 2.00 0.46 -13.26
CA HIS A 239 0.87 -0.15 -13.96
C HIS A 239 -0.45 0.38 -13.42
N THR A 240 -0.60 1.70 -13.43
CA THR A 240 -1.82 2.37 -12.96
C THR A 240 -3.00 1.99 -13.85
N ALA A 241 -4.14 1.63 -13.25
CA ALA A 241 -5.36 1.29 -14.00
C ALA A 241 -5.90 2.49 -14.82
N GLN A 242 -5.64 3.69 -14.33
CA GLN A 242 -5.97 4.96 -14.99
C GLN A 242 -4.67 5.79 -15.12
N SER A 243 -4.69 7.07 -14.72
CA SER A 243 -3.53 7.95 -14.84
C SER A 243 -2.47 7.69 -13.78
N ILE A 244 -1.21 7.95 -14.13
CA ILE A 244 -0.11 8.02 -13.15
C ILE A 244 -0.31 9.24 -12.23
N PRO A 245 -0.28 9.08 -10.89
CA PRO A 245 -0.38 10.21 -9.96
C PRO A 245 0.80 11.18 -10.10
N ASP A 246 0.52 12.48 -10.21
CA ASP A 246 1.53 13.54 -10.42
C ASP A 246 2.61 13.60 -9.32
N ASP A 247 2.24 13.20 -8.09
CA ASP A 247 3.10 13.22 -6.91
C ASP A 247 3.68 11.85 -6.53
N LEU A 248 3.47 10.81 -7.36
CA LEU A 248 4.15 9.53 -7.20
C LEU A 248 5.66 9.70 -7.46
N SER A 249 6.47 9.33 -6.48
CA SER A 249 7.93 9.35 -6.58
C SER A 249 8.48 8.06 -7.15
N GLU A 250 9.80 7.98 -7.39
CA GLU A 250 10.46 6.72 -7.75
C GLU A 250 10.57 5.71 -6.58
N PHE A 251 10.07 6.06 -5.40
CA PHE A 251 10.10 5.25 -4.18
C PHE A 251 8.68 4.80 -3.82
N TYR A 252 8.10 3.91 -4.61
CA TYR A 252 6.76 3.38 -4.37
C TYR A 252 6.72 1.87 -4.29
N PHE A 253 5.66 1.34 -3.70
CA PHE A 253 5.27 -0.06 -3.77
C PHE A 253 3.90 -0.15 -4.45
N GLU A 254 3.82 -0.90 -5.55
CA GLU A 254 2.61 -1.15 -6.30
C GLU A 254 2.05 -2.54 -6.00
N PHE A 255 0.73 -2.63 -5.86
CA PHE A 255 0.02 -3.89 -5.61
C PHE A 255 -1.42 -3.86 -6.10
N ASP A 256 -1.98 -5.03 -6.40
CA ASP A 256 -3.39 -5.23 -6.73
C ASP A 256 -4.15 -6.01 -5.63
N GLU A 257 -5.44 -6.28 -5.88
CA GLU A 257 -6.32 -6.98 -4.93
C GLU A 257 -5.83 -8.39 -4.55
N SER A 258 -4.98 -9.04 -5.35
CA SER A 258 -4.43 -10.36 -5.02
C SER A 258 -3.44 -10.33 -3.84
N LEU A 259 -2.99 -9.14 -3.41
CA LEU A 259 -2.16 -8.94 -2.23
C LEU A 259 -3.00 -8.54 -1.01
N GLY A 260 -3.70 -9.52 -0.45
CA GLY A 260 -4.43 -9.33 0.81
C GLY A 260 -5.90 -8.96 0.66
N ASP A 261 -6.44 -9.00 -0.56
CA ASP A 261 -7.86 -8.76 -0.89
C ASP A 261 -8.39 -7.39 -0.41
N PRO A 262 -7.66 -6.27 -0.60
CA PRO A 262 -8.26 -4.96 -0.45
C PRO A 262 -9.43 -4.78 -1.43
N ASN A 263 -10.43 -4.02 -1.02
CA ASN A 263 -11.52 -3.60 -1.90
C ASN A 263 -11.04 -2.42 -2.77
N MET A 264 -10.78 -2.67 -4.05
CA MET A 264 -10.31 -1.68 -5.03
C MET A 264 -11.09 -1.78 -6.35
N GLY A 265 -12.37 -2.16 -6.29
CA GLY A 265 -13.27 -2.14 -7.45
C GLY A 265 -13.21 -3.37 -8.38
N GLY A 266 -12.50 -4.45 -8.03
CA GLY A 266 -12.53 -5.74 -8.72
C GLY A 266 -11.41 -5.99 -9.74
N ASP A 267 -10.62 -4.97 -10.05
CA ASP A 267 -9.39 -5.02 -10.85
C ASP A 267 -8.43 -3.86 -10.56
N GLY A 268 -8.60 -3.23 -9.39
CA GLY A 268 -7.83 -2.04 -9.04
C GLY A 268 -6.37 -2.32 -8.76
N VAL A 269 -5.55 -1.28 -8.93
CA VAL A 269 -4.13 -1.26 -8.61
C VAL A 269 -3.85 -0.03 -7.74
N ALA A 270 -3.11 -0.24 -6.66
CA ALA A 270 -2.69 0.79 -5.73
C ALA A 270 -1.18 1.01 -5.74
N GLN A 271 -0.77 2.25 -5.50
CA GLN A 271 0.62 2.65 -5.28
C GLN A 271 0.74 3.35 -3.93
N ILE A 272 1.56 2.81 -3.03
CA ILE A 272 1.99 3.49 -1.81
C ILE A 272 3.29 4.21 -2.10
N ASP A 273 3.26 5.53 -2.08
CA ASP A 273 4.46 6.36 -2.14
C ASP A 273 5.17 6.36 -0.78
N LEU A 274 6.35 5.73 -0.72
CA LEU A 274 7.09 5.54 0.52
C LEU A 274 7.69 6.85 1.04
N LEU A 275 7.95 7.84 0.17
CA LEU A 275 8.47 9.14 0.60
C LEU A 275 7.43 9.91 1.40
N THR A 276 6.22 10.00 0.87
CA THR A 276 5.13 10.85 1.35
C THR A 276 4.13 10.11 2.25
N ASN A 277 4.13 8.77 2.22
CA ASN A 277 3.07 7.90 2.74
C ASN A 277 1.72 8.06 2.04
N LYS A 278 1.64 8.66 0.86
CA LYS A 278 0.38 8.71 0.14
C LYS A 278 0.06 7.36 -0.48
N ILE A 279 -1.22 7.06 -0.56
CA ILE A 279 -1.72 5.96 -1.36
C ILE A 279 -2.61 6.51 -2.46
N HIS A 280 -2.36 6.00 -3.66
CA HIS A 280 -3.21 6.20 -4.83
C HIS A 280 -3.73 4.85 -5.25
N TRP A 281 -4.95 4.80 -5.76
CA TRP A 281 -5.44 3.62 -6.44
C TRP A 281 -6.47 4.01 -7.49
N ALA A 282 -6.63 3.14 -8.47
CA ALA A 282 -7.66 3.27 -9.49
C ALA A 282 -8.10 1.89 -9.97
N CYS A 283 -9.29 1.80 -10.55
CA CYS A 283 -9.84 0.59 -11.19
C CYS A 283 -10.34 0.87 -12.62
N GLY A 284 -10.65 -0.20 -13.35
CA GLY A 284 -11.09 -0.18 -14.75
C GLY A 284 -12.58 -0.02 -14.99
#